data_AF-A0A075IAP3-F1
#
_entry.id   AF-A0A075IAP3-F1
#
_cell.length_a   1.000
_cell.length_b   1.000
_cell.length_c   1.000
_cell.angle_alpha   90.00
_cell.angle_beta   90.00
_cell.angle_gamma   90.00
#
_symmetry.space_group_name_H-M   'P 1'
#
loop_
_entity.id
_entity.type
_entity.pdbx_description
1 polymer ?
#
loop_
_entity_poly.entity_id
_entity_poly.type
_entity_poly.pdbx_seq_one_letter_code
_entity_poly.pdbx_strand_id
1 'polypeptide(L)'
;MIIKRNLGTCVMSQFTQEQVSELNNKLKTPEEVLQWGLENIHPKLALASSFGAEDVCVIHMLSKINPEARVFSLDTGRLNQETYDIMDEIRKNTILKLKLLFLMQPR
;
A
#
# COMPACT_ATOMS: atom_id res chain seq x y z
N MET A 1 -25.90 -12.52 -13.20
CA MET A 1 -24.45 -12.35 -13.46
C MET A 1 -23.73 -12.94 -12.25
N ILE A 2 -23.11 -14.11 -12.40
CA ILE A 2 -22.78 -15.02 -11.28
C ILE A 2 -21.40 -14.65 -10.70
N ILE A 3 -21.37 -14.12 -9.48
CA ILE A 3 -20.14 -14.00 -8.68
C ILE A 3 -19.95 -15.33 -7.94
N LYS A 4 -19.09 -16.22 -8.48
CA LYS A 4 -18.69 -17.44 -7.76
C LYS A 4 -17.75 -17.06 -6.61
N ARG A 5 -18.26 -17.12 -5.38
CA ARG A 5 -17.46 -17.17 -4.17
C ARG A 5 -16.80 -18.55 -4.10
N ASN A 6 -15.49 -18.64 -4.29
CA ASN A 6 -14.72 -19.85 -4.00
C ASN A 6 -13.95 -19.64 -2.68
N LEU A 7 -14.41 -20.32 -1.65
CA LEU A 7 -13.68 -20.57 -0.40
C LEU A 7 -12.75 -21.76 -0.62
N GLY A 8 -11.44 -21.58 -0.47
CA GLY A 8 -10.46 -22.66 -0.48
C GLY A 8 -9.17 -22.27 -1.22
N THR A 9 -8.07 -22.20 -0.48
CA THR A 9 -6.70 -21.85 -0.94
C THR A 9 -6.59 -20.53 -1.69
N CYS A 10 -6.04 -19.50 -1.04
CA CYS A 10 -5.76 -18.23 -1.68
C CYS A 10 -4.51 -18.33 -2.58
N VAL A 11 -4.64 -19.06 -3.68
CA VAL A 11 -3.82 -18.86 -4.86
C VAL A 11 -4.26 -17.51 -5.42
N MET A 12 -3.42 -16.49 -5.34
CA MET A 12 -3.70 -15.25 -6.05
C MET A 12 -3.75 -15.61 -7.53
N SER A 13 -4.91 -15.46 -8.15
CA SER A 13 -5.00 -15.57 -9.60
C SER A 13 -4.05 -14.52 -10.17
N GLN A 14 -3.02 -14.96 -10.89
CA GLN A 14 -2.16 -14.05 -11.63
C GLN A 14 -3.05 -13.23 -12.57
N PHE A 15 -2.92 -11.90 -12.54
CA PHE A 15 -3.60 -11.05 -13.50
C PHE A 15 -3.15 -11.42 -14.92
N THR A 16 -4.09 -11.62 -15.84
CA THR A 16 -3.74 -11.80 -17.26
C THR A 16 -3.32 -10.46 -17.87
N GLN A 17 -2.62 -10.51 -19.01
CA GLN A 17 -2.18 -9.30 -19.70
C GLN A 17 -3.38 -8.43 -20.14
N GLU A 18 -4.48 -9.06 -20.53
CA GLU A 18 -5.72 -8.38 -20.92
C GLU A 18 -6.34 -7.63 -19.74
N GLN A 19 -6.40 -8.27 -18.56
CA GLN A 19 -6.92 -7.63 -17.35
C GLN A 19 -6.08 -6.42 -16.93
N VAL A 20 -4.75 -6.54 -16.99
CA VAL A 20 -3.84 -5.41 -16.70
C VAL A 20 -4.04 -4.27 -17.71
N SER A 21 -4.17 -4.60 -19.00
CA SER A 21 -4.42 -3.61 -20.05
C SER A 21 -5.75 -2.89 -19.85
N GLU A 22 -6.81 -3.62 -19.50
CA GLU A 22 -8.12 -3.03 -19.20
C GLU A 22 -8.05 -2.07 -18.01
N LEU A 23 -7.37 -2.45 -16.93
CA LEU A 23 -7.20 -1.59 -15.75
C LEU A 23 -6.41 -0.32 -16.07
N ASN A 24 -5.30 -0.42 -16.81
CA ASN A 24 -4.52 0.74 -17.25
C ASN A 24 -5.34 1.69 -18.16
N ASN A 25 -6.27 1.13 -18.94
CA ASN A 25 -7.16 1.91 -19.78
C ASN A 25 -8.31 2.56 -18.99
N LYS A 26 -8.76 1.94 -17.91
CA LYS A 26 -9.89 2.41 -17.11
C LYS A 26 -9.49 3.42 -16.03
N LEU A 27 -8.41 3.16 -15.30
CA LEU A 27 -7.98 3.97 -14.15
C LEU A 27 -7.05 5.07 -14.62
N LYS A 28 -7.40 6.33 -14.33
CA LYS A 28 -6.71 7.52 -14.85
C LYS A 28 -6.17 8.43 -13.77
N THR A 29 -6.75 8.43 -12.56
CA THR A 29 -6.24 9.23 -11.44
C THR A 29 -5.58 8.37 -10.36
N PRO A 30 -4.68 8.94 -9.54
CA PRO A 30 -4.11 8.24 -8.39
C PRO A 30 -5.18 7.70 -7.45
N GLU A 31 -6.23 8.48 -7.16
CA GLU A 31 -7.32 8.08 -6.27
C GLU A 31 -8.08 6.88 -6.81
N GLU A 32 -8.36 6.83 -8.12
CA GLU A 32 -9.01 5.68 -8.76
C GLU A 32 -8.16 4.41 -8.63
N VAL A 33 -6.85 4.52 -8.80
CA VAL A 33 -5.92 3.40 -8.65
C VAL A 33 -5.88 2.91 -7.20
N LEU A 34 -5.77 3.84 -6.25
CA LEU A 34 -5.71 3.50 -4.82
C LEU A 34 -7.03 2.89 -4.35
N GLN A 35 -8.16 3.47 -4.73
CA GLN A 35 -9.48 2.95 -4.38
C GLN A 35 -9.69 1.55 -4.96
N TRP A 36 -9.38 1.35 -6.25
CA TRP A 36 -9.51 0.03 -6.87
C TRP A 36 -8.62 -1.02 -6.17
N GLY A 37 -7.36 -0.67 -5.88
CA GLY A 37 -6.44 -1.57 -5.18
C GLY A 37 -6.93 -1.94 -3.79
N LEU A 38 -7.46 -0.96 -3.04
CA LEU A 38 -8.03 -1.19 -1.72
C LEU A 38 -9.29 -2.06 -1.78
N GLU A 39 -10.18 -1.86 -2.75
CA GLU A 39 -11.41 -2.65 -2.87
C GLU A 39 -11.16 -4.10 -3.30
N ASN A 40 -10.15 -4.34 -4.15
CA ASN A 40 -9.97 -5.64 -4.82
C ASN A 40 -8.82 -6.48 -4.25
N ILE A 41 -7.81 -5.87 -3.61
CA ILE A 41 -6.59 -6.56 -3.17
C ILE A 41 -6.41 -6.50 -1.65
N HIS A 42 -7.00 -5.52 -0.96
CA HIS A 42 -6.96 -5.47 0.51
C HIS A 42 -7.58 -6.75 1.11
N PRO A 43 -7.02 -7.33 2.19
CA PRO A 43 -5.93 -6.83 3.04
C PRO A 43 -4.52 -7.16 2.57
N LYS A 44 -4.34 -7.77 1.39
CA LYS A 44 -3.02 -8.18 0.89
C LYS A 44 -2.21 -7.04 0.26
N LEU A 45 -2.84 -5.93 -0.07
CA LEU A 45 -2.17 -4.70 -0.51
C LEU A 45 -1.41 -4.04 0.65
N ALA A 46 -0.22 -3.54 0.37
CA ALA A 46 0.52 -2.61 1.23
C ALA A 46 1.36 -1.67 0.36
N LEU A 47 1.50 -0.42 0.79
CA LEU A 47 2.41 0.54 0.17
C LEU A 47 3.80 0.37 0.77
N ALA A 48 4.79 0.09 -0.07
CA ALA A 48 6.20 0.25 0.29
C ALA A 48 6.58 1.72 0.13
N SER A 49 7.17 2.34 1.15
CA SER A 49 7.55 3.75 1.10
C SER A 49 8.94 4.00 1.64
N SER A 50 9.66 4.91 0.98
CA SER A 50 10.93 5.51 1.45
C SER A 50 10.72 6.91 2.02
N PHE A 51 9.46 7.36 2.12
CA PHE A 51 9.04 8.67 2.60
C PHE A 51 9.57 9.86 1.78
N GLY A 52 9.70 9.67 0.46
CA GLY A 52 9.82 10.78 -0.49
C GLY A 52 8.55 11.64 -0.53
N ALA A 53 8.63 12.83 -1.11
CA ALA A 53 7.49 13.76 -1.14
C ALA A 53 6.26 13.14 -1.84
N GLU A 54 6.49 12.43 -2.94
CA GLU A 54 5.48 11.70 -3.71
C GLU A 54 4.83 10.56 -2.90
N ASP A 55 5.63 9.83 -2.13
CA ASP A 55 5.12 8.76 -1.27
C ASP A 55 4.21 9.34 -0.17
N VAL A 56 4.62 10.46 0.44
CA VAL A 56 3.84 11.13 1.49
C VAL A 56 2.50 11.62 0.93
N CYS A 57 2.46 12.11 -0.30
CA CYS A 57 1.21 12.41 -1.00
C CYS A 57 0.30 11.18 -1.14
N VAL A 58 0.86 10.03 -1.55
CA VAL A 58 0.09 8.77 -1.67
C VAL A 58 -0.38 8.27 -0.31
N ILE A 59 0.46 8.35 0.73
CA ILE A 59 0.10 8.02 2.12
C ILE A 59 -1.05 8.90 2.58
N HIS A 60 -1.01 10.21 2.29
CA HIS A 60 -2.09 11.12 2.61
C HIS A 60 -3.41 10.68 1.96
N MET A 61 -3.40 10.39 0.64
CA MET A 61 -4.58 9.89 -0.06
C MET A 61 -5.10 8.57 0.53
N LEU A 62 -4.22 7.59 0.75
CA LEU A 62 -4.57 6.31 1.36
C LEU A 62 -5.23 6.49 2.74
N SER A 63 -4.70 7.39 3.57
CA SER A 63 -5.23 7.67 4.90
C SER A 63 -6.67 8.19 4.88
N LYS A 64 -7.06 8.87 3.80
CA LYS A 64 -8.42 9.38 3.60
C LYS A 64 -9.37 8.33 3.04
N ILE A 65 -8.88 7.42 2.21
CA ILE A 65 -9.70 6.37 1.57
C ILE A 65 -9.95 5.21 2.54
N ASN A 66 -8.91 4.69 3.18
CA ASN A 66 -9.01 3.57 4.11
C ASN A 66 -7.95 3.67 5.23
N PRO A 67 -8.34 3.99 6.48
CA PRO A 67 -7.39 4.09 7.61
C PRO A 67 -6.72 2.76 7.98
N GLU A 68 -7.28 1.62 7.54
CA GLU A 68 -6.67 0.30 7.75
C GLU A 68 -5.63 -0.06 6.68
N ALA A 69 -5.42 0.80 5.69
CA ALA A 69 -4.38 0.59 4.69
C ALA A 69 -3.00 0.44 5.35
N ARG A 70 -2.19 -0.45 4.77
CA ARG A 70 -0.89 -0.83 5.33
C ARG A 70 0.22 -0.12 4.58
N VAL A 71 1.10 0.55 5.32
CA VAL A 71 2.32 1.16 4.79
C VAL A 71 3.50 0.48 5.47
N PHE A 72 4.56 0.18 4.73
CA PHE A 72 5.79 -0.31 5.33
C PHE A 72 7.02 0.34 4.70
N SER A 73 8.09 0.35 5.48
CA SER A 73 9.40 0.78 5.02
C SER A 73 10.47 -0.22 5.45
N LEU A 74 11.52 -0.33 4.65
CA LEU A 74 12.67 -1.20 4.92
C LEU A 74 13.78 -0.36 5.55
N ASP A 75 14.08 -0.63 6.81
CA ASP A 75 15.23 -0.03 7.48
C ASP A 75 16.49 -0.86 7.21
N THR A 76 17.44 -0.20 6.56
CA THR A 76 18.77 -0.73 6.23
C THR A 76 19.81 -0.44 7.32
N GLY A 77 19.45 0.33 8.35
CA GLY A 77 20.36 0.90 9.33
C GLY A 77 21.07 2.17 8.85
N ARG A 78 20.66 2.74 7.72
CA ARG A 78 21.31 3.91 7.08
C ARG A 78 20.33 5.00 6.65
N LEU A 79 19.10 4.99 7.14
CA LEU A 79 18.14 6.07 6.86
C LEU A 79 18.58 7.37 7.54
N ASN A 80 18.32 8.50 6.89
CA ASN A 80 18.58 9.81 7.47
C ASN A 80 17.60 10.09 8.62
N GLN A 81 18.01 10.92 9.60
CA GLN A 81 17.14 11.30 10.72
C GLN A 81 15.81 11.90 10.25
N GLU A 82 15.86 12.75 9.23
CA GLU A 82 14.68 13.38 8.61
C GLU A 82 13.63 12.35 8.16
N THR A 83 14.05 11.18 7.69
CA THR A 83 13.13 10.11 7.30
C THR A 83 12.35 9.59 8.50
N TYR A 84 12.99 9.38 9.65
CA TYR A 84 12.31 8.96 10.87
C TYR A 84 11.38 10.05 11.40
N ASP A 85 11.79 11.32 11.32
CA ASP A 85 10.97 12.45 11.75
C ASP A 85 9.68 12.52 10.92
N ILE A 86 9.75 12.28 9.60
CA ILE A 86 8.57 12.17 8.73
C ILE A 86 7.68 10.99 9.15
N MET A 87 8.25 9.82 9.47
CA MET A 87 7.46 8.67 9.93
C MET A 87 6.68 9.01 11.20
N ASP A 88 7.31 9.71 12.14
CA ASP A 88 6.68 10.11 13.39
C ASP A 88 5.59 11.15 13.17
N GLU A 89 5.81 12.12 12.29
CA GLU A 89 4.76 13.08 11.89
C GLU A 89 3.56 12.38 11.24
N ILE A 90 3.79 11.39 10.36
CA ILE A 90 2.69 10.62 9.74
C ILE A 90 1.90 9.84 10.79
N ARG A 91 2.57 9.21 11.77
CA ARG A 91 1.93 8.47 12.86
C ARG A 91 1.10 9.37 13.78
N LYS A 92 1.52 10.62 13.99
CA LYS A 92 0.75 11.61 14.77
C LYS A 92 -0.50 12.06 14.03
N ASN A 93 -0.41 12.23 12.72
CA ASN A 93 -1.46 12.85 11.91
C ASN A 93 -2.43 11.85 11.26
N THR A 94 -2.12 10.54 11.28
CA THR A 94 -2.93 9.50 10.63
C THR A 94 -3.03 8.23 11.48
N ILE A 95 -4.14 7.50 11.33
CA ILE A 95 -4.37 6.20 12.02
C ILE A 95 -3.75 5.03 11.21
N LEU A 96 -3.07 5.33 10.09
CA LEU A 96 -2.53 4.32 9.19
C LEU A 96 -1.55 3.36 9.88
N LYS A 97 -1.61 2.09 9.47
CA LYS A 97 -0.71 1.04 9.95
C LYS A 97 0.65 1.13 9.25
N LEU A 98 1.53 1.99 9.77
CA LEU A 98 2.93 2.12 9.33
C LEU A 98 3.83 1.14 10.07
N LYS A 99 4.44 0.20 9.34
CA LYS A 99 5.37 -0.80 9.88
C LYS A 99 6.80 -0.58 9.37
N LEU A 100 7.75 -0.43 10.29
CA LEU A 100 9.17 -0.44 9.95
C LEU A 100 9.69 -1.88 9.99
N LEU A 101 10.36 -2.33 8.93
CA LEU A 101 10.90 -3.68 8.80
C LEU A 101 12.44 -3.61 8.73
N PHE A 102 13.11 -4.30 9.64
CA PHE A 102 14.57 -4.38 9.66
C PHE A 102 15.04 -5.58 8.84
N LEU A 103 15.99 -5.34 7.92
CA LEU A 103 16.58 -6.39 7.08
C LEU A 103 17.38 -7.41 7.91
N MET A 104 17.92 -6.99 9.05
CA MET A 104 18.62 -7.85 10.00
C MET A 104 17.79 -7.94 11.28
N GLN A 105 16.87 -8.90 11.34
CA GLN A 105 16.31 -9.32 12.62
C GLN A 105 17.45 -10.02 13.39
N PRO A 106 17.86 -9.56 14.58
CA PRO A 106 18.65 -10.43 15.45
C PRO A 106 17.80 -11.68 15.70
N ARG A 107 18.37 -12.87 15.45
CA ARG A 107 17.72 -14.14 15.77
C ARG A 107 17.53 -14.27 17.28
#